data_AF-A0A7R7CL27-F1
#
_entry.id   AF-A0A7R7CL27-F1
#
_cell.length_a   1.000
_cell.length_b   1.000
_cell.length_c   1.000
_cell.angle_alpha   90.00
_cell.angle_beta   90.00
_cell.angle_gamma   90.00
#
_symmetry.space_group_name_H-M   'P 1'
#
loop_
_entity.id
_entity.type
_entity.pdbx_description
1 polymer ?
#
loop_
_entity_poly.entity_id
_entity_poly.type
_entity_poly.pdbx_seq_one_letter_code
_entity_poly.pdbx_strand_id
1 'polypeptide(L)'
;MMLGLGLRLPATAMKSAGGAPQAAEETIFDHSTTTYAGSNADSAVSLGIEVMPLRPGEFTKVYFWKTAADVATSRSVALYSTSGTLLGSGETVDEAAGPGWVECELSSPVWRDTAESVVAVVHFPEGDYAAQAGVFSSAGIYSGDYGIYAQPTGDAANGNNAFNYGPTIEFANSTGNGASYGIDAGFVADALPAYSNLSVYPNAGNTGTLAGASLDAWTGPTIIGVDHFVIYNKTITTPLEITGDDFQIINCLIDVSSGYAVSAENAGPVIVRSCTIVGPGASGLGSAGILASGTVLRNDISGFENGIIVAAGATSATIKDNYVHDLDNGGVDPHYDGISLHGLQSNVTIQNNTVIGRDTSDIFIQNNVGAIDNVDVNGNFLGGDPGFNIYVEGPDVTNVTIRNNRMVQGGSGYFAVTDASPTVEANNIDDSTGNVIPYP
;
A
#
# COMPACT_ATOMS: atom_id res chain seq x y z
N MET A 1 32.20 39.13 -6.34
CA MET A 1 31.88 38.83 -4.94
C MET A 1 30.90 37.65 -4.97
N MET A 2 31.41 36.49 -4.55
CA MET A 2 30.83 35.13 -4.44
C MET A 2 29.48 34.79 -5.10
N LEU A 3 29.54 33.89 -6.09
CA LEU A 3 28.46 32.95 -6.42
C LEU A 3 28.36 31.90 -5.30
N GLY A 4 27.17 31.71 -4.74
CA GLY A 4 26.87 30.63 -3.79
C GLY A 4 26.63 29.32 -4.54
N LEU A 5 27.59 28.40 -4.44
CA LEU A 5 27.45 27.02 -4.89
C LEU A 5 26.52 26.29 -3.90
N GLY A 6 25.28 26.03 -4.30
CA GLY A 6 24.37 25.17 -3.55
C GLY A 6 24.83 23.72 -3.66
N LEU A 7 25.60 23.26 -2.68
CA LEU A 7 26.00 21.86 -2.54
C LEU A 7 24.75 21.03 -2.25
N ARG A 8 24.18 20.39 -3.29
CA ARG A 8 23.23 19.29 -3.09
C ARG A 8 24.02 18.10 -2.53
N LEU A 9 23.84 17.84 -1.24
CA LEU A 9 24.26 16.57 -0.65
C LEU A 9 23.39 15.46 -1.27
N PRO A 10 23.96 14.29 -1.64
CA PRO A 10 23.15 13.16 -2.06
C PRO A 10 22.25 12.72 -0.90
N ALA A 11 20.98 12.44 -1.20
CA ALA A 11 20.06 11.82 -0.26
C ALA A 11 20.65 10.48 0.17
N THR A 12 21.22 10.45 1.37
CA THR A 12 21.57 9.20 2.03
C THR A 12 20.28 8.74 2.67
N ALA A 13 19.66 7.67 2.15
CA ALA A 13 18.49 7.06 2.77
C ALA A 13 18.81 6.79 4.25
N MET A 14 18.17 7.52 5.15
CA MET A 14 18.37 7.32 6.57
C MET A 14 17.55 6.10 6.99
N LYS A 15 18.26 5.05 7.39
CA LYS A 15 17.74 3.95 8.19
C LYS A 15 16.79 4.49 9.27
N SER A 16 15.58 3.95 9.37
CA SER A 16 14.71 4.24 10.51
C SER A 16 15.49 3.95 11.81
N ALA A 17 15.60 4.96 12.68
CA ALA A 17 16.37 4.87 13.91
C ALA A 17 15.62 4.00 14.94
N GLY A 18 15.66 2.68 14.73
CA GLY A 18 15.01 1.68 15.56
C GLY A 18 14.82 0.43 14.71
N GLY A 19 15.66 -0.57 14.88
CA GLY A 19 15.58 -1.82 14.14
C GLY A 19 14.23 -2.49 14.37
N ALA A 20 13.29 -2.27 13.46
CA ALA A 20 12.09 -3.07 13.37
C ALA A 20 12.52 -4.53 13.19
N PRO A 21 11.79 -5.50 13.77
CA PRO A 21 12.05 -6.90 13.48
C PRO A 21 11.99 -7.11 11.95
N GLN A 22 12.95 -7.83 11.38
CA GLN A 22 12.98 -8.13 9.95
C GLN A 22 12.20 -9.42 9.66
N ALA A 23 11.56 -9.51 8.49
CA ALA A 23 10.92 -10.73 8.02
C ALA A 23 11.98 -11.80 7.65
N ALA A 24 11.53 -13.00 7.26
CA ALA A 24 12.42 -13.97 6.61
C ALA A 24 12.87 -13.42 5.24
N GLU A 25 14.01 -13.90 4.74
CA GLU A 25 14.45 -13.56 3.39
C GLU A 25 13.52 -14.20 2.34
N GLU A 26 13.23 -13.45 1.31
CA GLU A 26 12.34 -13.81 0.21
C GLU A 26 13.06 -13.73 -1.15
N THR A 27 12.64 -14.60 -2.07
CA THR A 27 13.18 -14.74 -3.43
C THR A 27 12.04 -14.97 -4.43
N ILE A 28 12.25 -14.69 -5.72
CA ILE A 28 11.25 -14.91 -6.78
C ILE A 28 11.05 -16.41 -7.07
N PHE A 29 12.13 -17.18 -7.01
CA PHE A 29 12.15 -18.61 -7.20
C PHE A 29 12.32 -19.32 -5.86
N ASP A 30 11.66 -20.47 -5.69
CA ASP A 30 11.73 -21.30 -4.48
C ASP A 30 13.06 -22.07 -4.32
N HIS A 31 13.98 -21.90 -5.27
CA HIS A 31 15.25 -22.60 -5.40
C HIS A 31 15.15 -24.15 -5.35
N SER A 32 13.97 -24.73 -5.59
CA SER A 32 13.75 -26.18 -5.64
C SER A 32 14.08 -26.77 -7.01
N THR A 33 14.24 -25.92 -8.02
CA THR A 33 14.62 -26.32 -9.39
C THR A 33 15.91 -27.12 -9.36
N THR A 34 15.91 -28.31 -9.96
CA THR A 34 17.08 -29.19 -10.04
C THR A 34 17.73 -29.20 -11.43
N THR A 35 17.09 -28.57 -12.42
CA THR A 35 17.59 -28.49 -13.81
C THR A 35 17.15 -27.19 -14.48
N TYR A 36 18.11 -26.44 -15.00
CA TYR A 36 17.89 -25.41 -16.03
C TYR A 36 18.54 -25.85 -17.34
N ALA A 37 17.90 -25.54 -18.47
CA ALA A 37 18.56 -25.69 -19.76
C ALA A 37 19.75 -24.72 -19.82
N GLY A 38 20.94 -25.24 -20.14
CA GLY A 38 22.10 -24.39 -20.39
C GLY A 38 22.04 -23.79 -21.78
N SER A 39 22.59 -22.59 -21.93
CA SER A 39 23.00 -22.07 -23.22
C SER A 39 24.10 -22.98 -23.80
N ASN A 40 24.32 -22.88 -25.12
CA ASN A 40 25.60 -23.32 -25.66
C ASN A 40 26.72 -22.36 -25.19
N ALA A 41 27.97 -22.73 -25.43
CA ALA A 41 29.10 -21.82 -25.27
C ALA A 41 28.80 -20.49 -25.99
N ASP A 42 29.01 -19.38 -25.28
CA ASP A 42 28.67 -18.04 -25.72
C ASP A 42 29.79 -17.07 -25.34
N SER A 43 29.67 -15.79 -25.72
CA SER A 43 30.59 -14.75 -25.27
C SER A 43 30.32 -14.36 -23.81
N ALA A 44 31.32 -13.73 -23.19
CA ALA A 44 31.19 -13.13 -21.87
C ALA A 44 29.96 -12.20 -21.79
N VAL A 45 29.12 -12.38 -20.78
CA VAL A 45 27.80 -11.73 -20.71
C VAL A 45 27.42 -11.39 -19.26
N SER A 46 26.75 -10.25 -19.09
CA SER A 46 26.04 -9.88 -17.87
C SER A 46 24.55 -10.17 -18.07
N LEU A 47 23.95 -10.89 -17.13
CA LEU A 47 22.55 -11.29 -17.16
C LEU A 47 21.91 -10.76 -15.89
N GLY A 48 20.65 -10.30 -15.92
CA GLY A 48 20.03 -9.81 -14.71
C GLY A 48 18.52 -9.79 -14.69
N ILE A 49 17.95 -9.97 -13.51
CA ILE A 49 16.51 -9.95 -13.23
C ILE A 49 16.11 -8.57 -12.68
N GLU A 50 15.00 -8.03 -13.16
CA GLU A 50 14.39 -6.82 -12.60
C GLU A 50 13.34 -7.23 -11.57
N VAL A 51 13.50 -6.72 -10.34
CA VAL A 51 12.60 -6.98 -9.21
C VAL A 51 12.17 -5.67 -8.56
N MET A 52 10.90 -5.61 -8.19
CA MET A 52 10.29 -4.48 -7.52
C MET A 52 9.93 -4.86 -6.07
N PRO A 53 10.44 -4.14 -5.06
CA PRO A 53 9.96 -4.30 -3.69
C PRO A 53 8.48 -3.93 -3.57
N LEU A 54 7.71 -4.81 -2.94
CA LEU A 54 6.31 -4.60 -2.57
C LEU A 54 6.16 -4.11 -1.12
N ARG A 55 7.24 -4.22 -0.34
CA ARG A 55 7.42 -3.65 0.99
C ARG A 55 8.81 -3.03 1.10
N PRO A 56 9.03 -1.99 1.92
CA PRO A 56 10.38 -1.48 2.15
C PRO A 56 11.24 -2.54 2.84
N GLY A 57 12.55 -2.53 2.57
CA GLY A 57 13.46 -3.54 3.10
C GLY A 57 14.83 -3.50 2.43
N GLU A 58 15.60 -4.56 2.59
CA GLU A 58 16.97 -4.64 2.11
C GLU A 58 17.19 -5.82 1.18
N PHE A 59 17.84 -5.57 0.03
CA PHE A 59 18.46 -6.62 -0.75
C PHE A 59 19.76 -7.04 -0.09
N THR A 60 19.92 -8.33 0.17
CA THR A 60 21.05 -8.92 0.89
C THR A 60 21.93 -9.76 -0.02
N LYS A 61 21.33 -10.42 -1.01
CA LYS A 61 21.99 -11.43 -1.84
C LYS A 61 21.58 -11.36 -3.31
N VAL A 62 22.42 -11.91 -4.16
CA VAL A 62 22.07 -12.32 -5.52
C VAL A 62 22.24 -13.83 -5.62
N TYR A 63 21.26 -14.50 -6.20
CA TYR A 63 21.30 -15.92 -6.48
C TYR A 63 21.41 -16.16 -7.98
N PHE A 64 22.08 -17.24 -8.38
CA PHE A 64 22.08 -17.66 -9.78
C PHE A 64 22.22 -19.17 -9.95
N TRP A 65 21.71 -19.69 -11.06
CA TRP A 65 21.87 -21.08 -11.43
C TRP A 65 23.20 -21.32 -12.16
N LYS A 66 24.02 -22.21 -11.61
CA LYS A 66 25.21 -22.78 -12.23
C LYS A 66 24.82 -23.96 -13.12
N THR A 67 25.22 -23.97 -14.39
CA THR A 67 24.99 -25.12 -15.28
C THR A 67 26.10 -26.17 -15.15
N ALA A 68 25.90 -27.35 -15.74
CA ALA A 68 26.93 -28.39 -15.76
C ALA A 68 28.11 -28.05 -16.70
N ALA A 69 27.90 -27.19 -17.70
CA ALA A 69 28.94 -26.77 -18.64
C ALA A 69 29.83 -25.68 -18.03
N ASP A 70 29.28 -24.89 -17.11
CA ASP A 70 29.99 -23.82 -16.45
C ASP A 70 31.01 -24.31 -15.42
N VAL A 71 32.29 -24.08 -15.72
CA VAL A 71 33.44 -24.47 -14.90
C VAL A 71 34.06 -23.30 -14.12
N ALA A 72 33.45 -22.11 -14.13
CA ALA A 72 33.93 -20.98 -13.34
C ALA A 72 33.94 -21.33 -11.83
N THR A 73 34.85 -20.73 -11.07
CA THR A 73 34.95 -20.95 -9.60
C THR A 73 34.67 -19.68 -8.80
N SER A 74 34.41 -18.57 -9.48
CA SER A 74 34.14 -17.26 -8.91
C SER A 74 33.39 -16.40 -9.93
N ARG A 75 32.54 -15.50 -9.42
CA ARG A 75 31.75 -14.54 -10.20
C ARG A 75 31.57 -13.24 -9.46
N SER A 76 31.47 -12.16 -10.22
CA SER A 76 30.96 -10.89 -9.71
C SER A 76 29.45 -10.85 -9.84
N VAL A 77 28.79 -10.27 -8.84
CA VAL A 77 27.37 -9.90 -8.86
C VAL A 77 27.21 -8.42 -8.53
N ALA A 78 26.15 -7.81 -9.03
CA ALA A 78 25.86 -6.41 -8.79
C ALA A 78 24.35 -6.15 -8.73
N LEU A 79 23.97 -5.12 -7.97
CA LEU A 79 22.64 -4.52 -8.01
C LEU A 79 22.74 -3.15 -8.63
N TYR A 80 21.93 -2.91 -9.65
CA TYR A 80 21.80 -1.63 -10.33
C TYR A 80 20.41 -1.04 -10.15
N SER A 81 20.31 0.29 -10.16
CA SER A 81 19.01 0.94 -10.43
C SER A 81 18.54 0.58 -11.84
N THR A 82 17.25 0.73 -12.12
CA THR A 82 16.73 0.59 -13.49
C THR A 82 17.31 1.58 -14.50
N SER A 83 18.03 2.61 -14.04
CA SER A 83 18.79 3.56 -14.85
C SER A 83 20.29 3.25 -14.98
N GLY A 84 20.77 2.14 -14.40
CA GLY A 84 22.15 1.68 -14.51
C GLY A 84 23.13 2.25 -13.49
N THR A 85 22.66 2.87 -12.41
CA THR A 85 23.53 3.28 -11.30
C THR A 85 23.86 2.08 -10.43
N LEU A 86 25.15 1.83 -10.15
CA LEU A 86 25.57 0.76 -9.24
C LEU A 86 25.15 1.08 -7.80
N LEU A 87 24.48 0.12 -7.15
CA LEU A 87 23.91 0.26 -5.82
C LEU A 87 24.65 -0.61 -4.79
N GLY A 88 25.09 -1.79 -5.21
CA GLY A 88 25.82 -2.76 -4.39
C GLY A 88 26.45 -3.83 -5.27
N SER A 89 27.43 -4.55 -4.72
CA SER A 89 28.13 -5.63 -5.42
C SER A 89 28.64 -6.69 -4.44
N GLY A 90 28.91 -7.88 -4.97
CA GLY A 90 29.49 -9.01 -4.25
C GLY A 90 30.32 -9.89 -5.18
N GLU A 91 31.07 -10.82 -4.60
CA GLU A 91 31.83 -11.83 -5.35
C GLU A 91 31.67 -13.21 -4.69
N THR A 92 31.49 -14.23 -5.52
CA THR A 92 31.62 -15.62 -5.08
C THR A 92 33.07 -16.06 -5.15
N VAL A 93 33.46 -16.95 -4.24
CA VAL A 93 34.72 -17.68 -4.28
C VAL A 93 34.45 -19.15 -4.00
N ASP A 94 35.29 -20.03 -4.54
CA ASP A 94 35.20 -21.48 -4.32
C ASP A 94 33.83 -22.09 -4.66
N GLU A 95 33.23 -21.67 -5.79
CA GLU A 95 31.95 -22.22 -6.26
C GLU A 95 31.99 -23.74 -6.41
N ALA A 96 30.94 -24.42 -5.96
CA ALA A 96 30.83 -25.87 -6.08
C ALA A 96 30.82 -26.31 -7.56
N ALA A 97 31.43 -27.47 -7.83
CA ALA A 97 31.40 -28.07 -9.16
C ALA A 97 30.03 -28.70 -9.46
N GLY A 98 29.59 -28.59 -10.71
CA GLY A 98 28.34 -29.16 -11.18
C GLY A 98 27.14 -28.21 -11.03
N PRO A 99 25.95 -28.64 -11.49
CA PRO A 99 24.81 -27.76 -11.57
C PRO A 99 24.14 -27.52 -10.21
N GLY A 100 23.67 -26.30 -9.98
CA GLY A 100 22.94 -25.93 -8.76
C GLY A 100 22.82 -24.43 -8.56
N TRP A 101 22.01 -24.02 -7.59
CA TRP A 101 21.95 -22.64 -7.14
C TRP A 101 23.22 -22.25 -6.40
N VAL A 102 23.72 -21.07 -6.73
CA VAL A 102 24.82 -20.40 -6.04
C VAL A 102 24.26 -19.13 -5.41
N GLU A 103 24.62 -18.89 -4.16
CA GLU A 103 24.31 -17.66 -3.43
C GLU A 103 25.54 -16.76 -3.37
N CYS A 104 25.32 -15.46 -3.51
CA CYS A 104 26.36 -14.44 -3.37
C CYS A 104 25.86 -13.31 -2.47
N GLU A 105 26.50 -13.14 -1.32
CA GLU A 105 26.23 -12.03 -0.41
C GLU A 105 26.70 -10.71 -1.04
N LEU A 106 25.90 -9.67 -0.87
CA LEU A 106 26.35 -8.31 -1.18
C LEU A 106 27.32 -7.85 -0.10
N SER A 107 28.33 -7.07 -0.50
CA SER A 107 29.31 -6.49 0.44
C SER A 107 28.66 -5.60 1.50
N SER A 108 27.48 -5.07 1.21
CA SER A 108 26.60 -4.37 2.14
C SER A 108 25.15 -4.51 1.67
N PRO A 109 24.18 -4.69 2.58
CA PRO A 109 22.76 -4.69 2.23
C PRO A 109 22.36 -3.38 1.53
N VAL A 110 21.48 -3.50 0.53
CA VAL A 110 20.99 -2.36 -0.26
C VAL A 110 19.53 -2.13 0.11
N TRP A 111 19.28 -1.12 0.92
CA TRP A 111 17.92 -0.71 1.30
C TRP A 111 17.16 -0.14 0.11
N ARG A 112 15.89 -0.52 -0.09
CA ARG A 112 15.00 0.01 -1.13
C ARG A 112 13.61 0.25 -0.56
N ASP A 113 13.00 1.32 -1.03
CA ASP A 113 11.58 1.52 -0.82
C ASP A 113 10.76 0.73 -1.86
N THR A 114 9.46 0.72 -1.65
CA THR A 114 8.47 0.21 -2.60
C THR A 114 8.53 0.94 -3.94
N ALA A 115 8.25 0.22 -5.02
CA ALA A 115 8.35 0.69 -6.42
C ALA A 115 9.74 1.15 -6.88
N GLU A 116 10.78 1.09 -6.05
CA GLU A 116 12.16 1.33 -6.46
C GLU A 116 12.78 0.04 -7.01
N SER A 117 12.37 -0.32 -8.24
CA SER A 117 12.91 -1.51 -8.90
C SER A 117 14.43 -1.49 -9.03
N VAL A 118 15.03 -2.68 -8.90
CA VAL A 118 16.46 -2.90 -9.07
C VAL A 118 16.68 -4.02 -10.08
N VAL A 119 17.86 -4.02 -10.71
CA VAL A 119 18.32 -5.10 -11.57
C VAL A 119 19.45 -5.83 -10.87
N ALA A 120 19.21 -7.07 -10.42
CA ALA A 120 20.23 -7.95 -9.88
C ALA A 120 20.94 -8.64 -11.06
N VAL A 121 22.26 -8.47 -11.16
CA VAL A 121 23.08 -8.85 -12.31
C VAL A 121 24.19 -9.80 -11.89
N VAL A 122 24.45 -10.82 -12.72
CA VAL A 122 25.57 -11.76 -12.58
C VAL A 122 26.37 -11.79 -13.87
N HIS A 123 27.70 -11.81 -13.74
CA HIS A 123 28.59 -11.93 -14.89
C HIS A 123 29.00 -13.39 -15.14
N PHE A 124 28.87 -13.83 -16.40
CA PHE A 124 29.26 -15.13 -16.89
C PHE A 124 30.41 -14.96 -17.89
N PRO A 125 31.67 -15.16 -17.47
CA PRO A 125 32.84 -14.82 -18.29
C PRO A 125 33.01 -15.69 -19.54
N GLU A 126 32.49 -16.91 -19.52
CA GLU A 126 32.57 -17.88 -20.63
C GLU A 126 31.17 -18.17 -21.22
N GLY A 127 30.14 -17.42 -20.82
CA GLY A 127 28.75 -17.77 -21.09
C GLY A 127 28.29 -18.97 -20.26
N ASP A 128 27.81 -20.03 -20.93
CA ASP A 128 27.31 -21.29 -20.32
C ASP A 128 26.23 -21.08 -19.22
N TYR A 129 25.44 -20.03 -19.38
CA TYR A 129 24.39 -19.62 -18.44
C TYR A 129 23.12 -20.46 -18.60
N ALA A 130 22.25 -20.43 -17.58
CA ALA A 130 20.92 -21.00 -17.70
C ALA A 130 20.03 -20.13 -18.59
N ALA A 131 19.17 -20.73 -19.42
CA ALA A 131 18.17 -20.00 -20.18
C ALA A 131 16.89 -20.81 -20.34
N GLN A 132 15.77 -20.27 -19.86
CA GLN A 132 14.44 -20.84 -20.04
C GLN A 132 13.52 -19.82 -20.71
N ALA A 133 13.09 -20.11 -21.94
CA ALA A 133 12.23 -19.20 -22.69
C ALA A 133 10.84 -19.04 -22.06
N GLY A 134 10.27 -17.84 -22.14
CA GLY A 134 8.86 -17.58 -21.90
C GLY A 134 8.43 -17.40 -20.44
N VAL A 135 9.33 -17.53 -19.47
CA VAL A 135 9.02 -17.42 -18.03
C VAL A 135 8.35 -16.08 -17.69
N PHE A 136 8.82 -14.97 -18.26
CA PHE A 136 8.29 -13.61 -18.03
C PHE A 136 7.56 -13.03 -19.24
N SER A 137 7.07 -13.89 -20.16
CA SER A 137 6.48 -13.42 -21.42
C SER A 137 5.08 -12.80 -21.28
N SER A 138 4.27 -13.28 -20.33
CA SER A 138 2.87 -12.88 -20.19
C SER A 138 2.41 -12.59 -18.76
N ALA A 139 3.19 -12.99 -17.76
CA ALA A 139 2.87 -12.80 -16.35
C ALA A 139 4.15 -12.55 -15.53
N GLY A 140 4.04 -11.77 -14.47
CA GLY A 140 5.08 -11.64 -13.47
C GLY A 140 5.00 -12.74 -12.41
N ILE A 141 5.96 -12.72 -11.49
CA ILE A 141 6.10 -13.71 -10.41
C ILE A 141 6.30 -12.96 -9.09
N TYR A 142 5.52 -13.34 -8.08
CA TYR A 142 5.65 -12.84 -6.71
C TYR A 142 6.53 -13.78 -5.88
N SER A 143 7.27 -13.23 -4.92
CA SER A 143 7.90 -14.04 -3.88
C SER A 143 6.85 -14.69 -2.96
N GLY A 144 7.26 -15.72 -2.22
CA GLY A 144 6.35 -16.53 -1.40
C GLY A 144 5.51 -15.75 -0.39
N ASP A 145 6.08 -14.74 0.26
CA ASP A 145 5.40 -13.86 1.23
C ASP A 145 5.14 -12.44 0.66
N TYR A 146 5.18 -12.29 -0.67
CA TYR A 146 4.90 -11.05 -1.39
C TYR A 146 5.78 -9.85 -0.99
N GLY A 147 7.04 -10.07 -0.62
CA GLY A 147 8.03 -9.02 -0.40
C GLY A 147 8.56 -8.37 -1.68
N ILE A 148 8.74 -9.14 -2.76
CA ILE A 148 9.21 -8.65 -4.06
C ILE A 148 8.39 -9.23 -5.22
N TYR A 149 8.32 -8.48 -6.32
CA TYR A 149 7.64 -8.85 -7.54
C TYR A 149 8.54 -8.69 -8.77
N ALA A 150 8.65 -9.74 -9.58
CA ALA A 150 9.34 -9.73 -10.86
C ALA A 150 8.29 -9.52 -11.98
N GLN A 151 8.27 -8.33 -12.58
CA GLN A 151 7.29 -7.95 -13.60
C GLN A 151 7.44 -8.77 -14.91
N PRO A 152 6.37 -8.93 -15.72
CA PRO A 152 6.54 -9.46 -17.07
C PRO A 152 7.38 -8.51 -17.93
N THR A 153 7.98 -9.05 -19.00
CA THR A 153 8.92 -8.31 -19.84
C THR A 153 8.35 -7.04 -20.49
N GLY A 154 7.03 -6.96 -20.69
CA GLY A 154 6.37 -5.79 -21.30
C GLY A 154 6.24 -4.60 -20.35
N ASP A 155 6.29 -4.85 -19.04
CA ASP A 155 6.00 -3.85 -18.00
C ASP A 155 7.27 -3.42 -17.24
N ALA A 156 8.30 -4.27 -17.23
CA ALA A 156 9.60 -3.96 -16.63
C ALA A 156 10.37 -2.90 -17.45
N ALA A 157 11.08 -1.99 -16.78
CA ALA A 157 11.74 -0.85 -17.40
C ALA A 157 12.80 -1.26 -18.44
N ASN A 158 13.52 -2.35 -18.19
CA ASN A 158 14.59 -2.85 -19.06
C ASN A 158 14.22 -4.14 -19.82
N GLY A 159 12.95 -4.56 -19.71
CA GLY A 159 12.54 -5.94 -20.00
C GLY A 159 13.08 -6.90 -18.93
N ASN A 160 12.21 -7.64 -18.27
CA ASN A 160 12.65 -8.54 -17.21
C ASN A 160 13.53 -9.65 -17.78
N ASN A 161 14.58 -10.00 -17.04
CA ASN A 161 15.68 -10.86 -17.46
C ASN A 161 16.42 -10.25 -18.66
N ALA A 162 17.04 -9.11 -18.40
CA ALA A 162 17.86 -8.39 -19.36
C ALA A 162 19.27 -8.99 -19.46
N PHE A 163 19.98 -8.66 -20.54
CA PHE A 163 21.38 -9.02 -20.73
C PHE A 163 22.21 -7.85 -21.26
N ASN A 164 23.53 -7.99 -21.22
CA ASN A 164 24.49 -7.14 -21.93
C ASN A 164 25.81 -7.91 -22.14
N TYR A 165 26.31 -7.98 -23.37
CA TYR A 165 27.57 -8.67 -23.67
C TYR A 165 28.79 -7.79 -23.38
N GLY A 166 29.81 -8.33 -22.73
CA GLY A 166 31.01 -7.59 -22.36
C GLY A 166 31.99 -8.44 -21.54
N PRO A 167 33.26 -8.05 -21.46
CA PRO A 167 34.30 -8.81 -20.76
C PRO A 167 34.26 -8.67 -19.24
N THR A 168 33.39 -7.82 -18.70
CA THR A 168 33.24 -7.53 -17.27
C THR A 168 31.76 -7.39 -16.91
N ILE A 169 31.45 -7.39 -15.62
CA ILE A 169 30.08 -7.11 -15.15
C ILE A 169 29.66 -5.68 -15.54
N GLU A 170 28.49 -5.56 -16.15
CA GLU A 170 27.90 -4.31 -16.61
C GLU A 170 26.39 -4.31 -16.37
N PHE A 171 25.77 -3.13 -16.39
CA PHE A 171 24.31 -3.02 -16.29
C PHE A 171 23.63 -3.77 -17.45
N ALA A 172 22.71 -4.67 -17.12
CA ALA A 172 21.94 -5.44 -18.09
C ALA A 172 20.70 -4.64 -18.54
N ASN A 173 20.65 -4.25 -19.82
CA ASN A 173 19.60 -3.38 -20.35
C ASN A 173 19.09 -3.77 -21.75
N SER A 174 19.53 -4.92 -22.28
CA SER A 174 18.98 -5.49 -23.52
C SER A 174 17.94 -6.55 -23.18
N THR A 175 16.77 -6.50 -23.82
CA THR A 175 15.65 -7.41 -23.53
C THR A 175 15.98 -8.87 -23.84
N GLY A 176 15.76 -9.76 -22.86
CA GLY A 176 15.83 -11.22 -23.04
C GLY A 176 14.55 -11.84 -23.63
N ASN A 177 13.59 -11.03 -24.11
CA ASN A 177 12.28 -11.46 -24.60
C ASN A 177 11.52 -12.37 -23.59
N GLY A 178 11.62 -12.04 -22.30
CA GLY A 178 10.95 -12.78 -21.22
C GLY A 178 11.52 -14.16 -20.92
N ALA A 179 12.76 -14.47 -21.32
CA ALA A 179 13.48 -15.64 -20.83
C ALA A 179 13.76 -15.53 -19.32
N SER A 180 14.00 -16.63 -18.61
CA SER A 180 14.66 -16.62 -17.30
C SER A 180 16.10 -17.06 -17.46
N TYR A 181 17.05 -16.33 -16.89
CA TYR A 181 18.46 -16.72 -16.82
C TYR A 181 18.83 -17.46 -15.54
N GLY A 182 17.83 -17.82 -14.73
CA GLY A 182 18.03 -18.42 -13.42
C GLY A 182 18.77 -17.48 -12.47
N ILE A 183 18.42 -16.19 -12.47
CA ILE A 183 18.98 -15.17 -11.56
C ILE A 183 17.86 -14.71 -10.63
N ASP A 184 18.19 -14.53 -9.37
CA ASP A 184 17.25 -14.07 -8.34
C ASP A 184 17.90 -13.07 -7.39
N ALA A 185 17.10 -12.41 -6.57
CA ALA A 185 17.52 -11.48 -5.54
C ALA A 185 16.94 -11.89 -4.19
N GLY A 186 17.81 -11.95 -3.16
CA GLY A 186 17.39 -12.13 -1.78
C GLY A 186 16.96 -10.81 -1.17
N PHE A 187 15.74 -10.74 -0.65
CA PHE A 187 15.14 -9.54 -0.07
C PHE A 187 14.60 -9.80 1.34
N VAL A 188 14.91 -8.90 2.27
CA VAL A 188 14.41 -8.94 3.65
C VAL A 188 13.52 -7.73 3.89
N ALA A 189 12.20 -7.95 3.97
CA ALA A 189 11.23 -6.90 4.21
C ALA A 189 11.26 -6.40 5.67
N ASP A 190 11.06 -5.09 5.84
CA ASP A 190 10.84 -4.48 7.15
C ASP A 190 9.50 -4.94 7.74
N ALA A 191 9.46 -5.20 9.06
CA ALA A 191 8.17 -5.41 9.72
C ALA A 191 7.37 -4.11 9.78
N LEU A 192 6.08 -4.25 9.54
CA LEU A 192 5.12 -3.18 9.74
C LEU A 192 4.95 -2.91 11.24
N PRO A 193 4.78 -1.64 11.65
CA PRO A 193 4.71 -1.27 13.05
C PRO A 193 3.50 -1.90 13.75
N ALA A 194 3.72 -2.33 15.00
CA ALA A 194 2.66 -2.73 15.91
C ALA A 194 2.13 -1.49 16.66
N TYR A 195 0.83 -1.45 16.93
CA TYR A 195 0.19 -0.27 17.49
C TYR A 195 -0.44 -0.58 18.85
N SER A 196 -0.13 0.23 19.87
CA SER A 196 -0.43 -0.11 21.28
C SER A 196 -1.14 0.97 22.08
N ASN A 197 -1.77 1.96 21.45
CA ASN A 197 -2.51 3.02 22.16
C ASN A 197 -3.97 3.06 21.71
N LEU A 198 -4.87 2.62 22.59
CA LEU A 198 -6.30 2.91 22.49
C LEU A 198 -6.62 3.94 23.58
N SER A 199 -6.80 5.21 23.18
CA SER A 199 -7.55 6.15 24.01
C SER A 199 -9.04 5.82 23.92
N VAL A 200 -9.88 6.41 24.79
CA VAL A 200 -11.32 6.11 24.82
C VAL A 200 -12.00 6.39 23.47
N TYR A 201 -11.56 7.43 22.74
CA TYR A 201 -12.01 7.75 21.38
C TYR A 201 -10.85 8.25 20.48
N PRO A 202 -10.92 8.05 19.16
CA PRO A 202 -9.95 8.61 18.20
C PRO A 202 -9.83 10.13 18.23
N ASN A 203 -8.63 10.66 18.06
CA ASN A 203 -8.32 12.07 17.88
C ASN A 203 -6.91 12.21 17.27
N ALA A 204 -6.52 13.42 16.85
CA ALA A 204 -5.21 13.71 16.27
C ALA A 204 -3.98 13.24 17.09
N GLY A 205 -4.12 12.97 18.40
CA GLY A 205 -3.05 12.44 19.24
C GLY A 205 -2.89 10.91 19.21
N ASN A 206 -3.85 10.15 18.68
CA ASN A 206 -3.80 8.69 18.61
C ASN A 206 -4.18 8.09 17.24
N THR A 207 -4.57 8.93 16.28
CA THR A 207 -4.76 8.59 14.86
C THR A 207 -3.71 9.25 13.99
N GLY A 208 -3.75 8.94 12.70
CA GLY A 208 -2.87 9.55 11.72
C GLY A 208 -1.48 8.94 11.72
N THR A 209 -0.54 9.68 11.13
CA THR A 209 0.86 9.29 11.06
C THR A 209 1.46 9.11 12.44
N LEU A 210 2.33 8.10 12.57
CA LEU A 210 3.04 7.78 13.78
C LEU A 210 3.94 8.96 14.19
N ALA A 211 3.75 9.44 15.41
CA ALA A 211 4.54 10.52 15.96
C ALA A 211 6.05 10.20 15.89
N GLY A 212 6.82 11.09 15.26
CA GLY A 212 8.27 10.95 15.10
C GLY A 212 8.70 10.06 13.93
N ALA A 213 7.77 9.54 13.12
CA ALA A 213 8.13 8.84 11.89
C ALA A 213 8.80 9.81 10.89
N SER A 214 9.83 9.31 10.20
CA SER A 214 10.36 9.96 9.01
C SER A 214 9.52 9.53 7.82
N LEU A 215 9.00 10.51 7.06
CA LEU A 215 8.23 10.25 5.85
C LEU A 215 9.03 10.72 4.63
N ASP A 216 9.19 9.83 3.66
CA ASP A 216 9.85 10.14 2.40
C ASP A 216 8.82 10.58 1.35
N ALA A 217 9.21 11.40 0.38
CA ALA A 217 8.31 11.78 -0.70
C ALA A 217 7.92 10.53 -1.52
N TRP A 218 6.63 10.38 -1.81
CA TRP A 218 6.15 9.42 -2.81
C TRP A 218 6.44 9.96 -4.21
N THR A 219 7.15 9.16 -5.01
CA THR A 219 7.47 9.46 -6.41
C THR A 219 6.87 8.44 -7.38
N GLY A 220 6.09 7.49 -6.87
CA GLY A 220 5.43 6.48 -7.68
C GLY A 220 4.19 7.03 -8.41
N PRO A 221 3.50 6.17 -9.18
CA PRO A 221 2.35 6.59 -9.97
C PRO A 221 1.14 6.94 -9.09
N THR A 222 0.18 7.64 -9.70
CA THR A 222 -1.12 7.96 -9.07
C THR A 222 -2.16 6.86 -9.30
N ILE A 223 -1.98 6.01 -10.32
CA ILE A 223 -2.82 4.84 -10.58
C ILE A 223 -1.97 3.60 -10.33
N ILE A 224 -2.40 2.72 -9.43
CA ILE A 224 -1.62 1.57 -8.99
C ILE A 224 -2.46 0.31 -9.11
N GLY A 225 -2.13 -0.52 -10.10
CA GLY A 225 -2.78 -1.79 -10.40
C GLY A 225 -1.96 -3.03 -10.04
N VAL A 226 -0.96 -2.88 -9.15
CA VAL A 226 -0.12 -4.00 -8.69
C VAL A 226 -0.70 -4.56 -7.41
N ASP A 227 -0.89 -5.88 -7.36
CA ASP A 227 -1.43 -6.57 -6.18
C ASP A 227 -0.37 -6.67 -5.07
N HIS A 228 -0.82 -6.89 -3.83
CA HIS A 228 0.04 -7.11 -2.64
C HIS A 228 1.01 -5.96 -2.33
N PHE A 229 0.73 -4.77 -2.85
CA PHE A 229 1.64 -3.64 -2.77
C PHE A 229 1.38 -2.79 -1.52
N VAL A 230 2.45 -2.35 -0.87
CA VAL A 230 2.38 -1.53 0.35
C VAL A 230 3.01 -0.16 0.13
N ILE A 231 2.25 0.92 0.25
CA ILE A 231 2.82 2.25 0.43
C ILE A 231 3.02 2.49 1.94
N TYR A 232 4.27 2.72 2.36
CA TYR A 232 4.63 2.89 3.76
C TYR A 232 5.54 4.10 3.99
N ASN A 233 5.30 4.86 5.06
CA ASN A 233 6.11 6.01 5.47
C ASN A 233 6.29 7.07 4.37
N LYS A 234 5.22 7.39 3.64
CA LYS A 234 5.28 8.36 2.55
C LYS A 234 4.56 9.66 2.82
N THR A 235 5.09 10.75 2.27
CA THR A 235 4.34 11.98 1.98
C THR A 235 3.89 11.95 0.54
N ILE A 236 2.58 11.97 0.32
CA ILE A 236 1.91 11.86 -0.97
C ILE A 236 1.14 13.15 -1.20
N THR A 237 1.43 13.85 -2.30
CA THR A 237 0.77 15.14 -2.63
C THR A 237 -0.18 15.04 -3.83
N THR A 238 -0.55 13.82 -4.20
CA THR A 238 -1.38 13.52 -5.37
C THR A 238 -2.44 12.49 -4.99
N PRO A 239 -3.66 12.58 -5.54
CA PRO A 239 -4.66 11.51 -5.43
C PRO A 239 -4.10 10.14 -5.81
N LEU A 240 -4.56 9.11 -5.12
CA LEU A 240 -4.26 7.71 -5.42
C LEU A 240 -5.51 6.99 -5.91
N GLU A 241 -5.42 6.36 -7.07
CA GLU A 241 -6.38 5.42 -7.62
C GLU A 241 -5.78 4.02 -7.55
N ILE A 242 -6.40 3.15 -6.76
CA ILE A 242 -5.96 1.78 -6.53
C ILE A 242 -6.89 0.84 -7.30
N THR A 243 -6.30 -0.02 -8.13
CA THR A 243 -7.01 -1.06 -8.88
C THR A 243 -6.44 -2.45 -8.64
N GLY A 244 -5.33 -2.57 -7.89
CA GLY A 244 -4.74 -3.84 -7.49
C GLY A 244 -5.34 -4.38 -6.20
N ASP A 245 -5.28 -5.70 -6.02
CA ASP A 245 -5.84 -6.41 -4.86
C ASP A 245 -4.83 -6.49 -3.70
N ASP A 246 -5.33 -6.70 -2.46
CA ASP A 246 -4.50 -6.83 -1.24
C ASP A 246 -3.51 -5.65 -1.04
N PHE A 247 -3.96 -4.45 -1.39
CA PHE A 247 -3.16 -3.23 -1.32
C PHE A 247 -3.18 -2.61 0.08
N GLN A 248 -2.06 -2.04 0.52
CA GLN A 248 -1.98 -1.38 1.82
C GLN A 248 -1.36 0.02 1.73
N ILE A 249 -1.94 0.98 2.45
CA ILE A 249 -1.40 2.31 2.67
C ILE A 249 -1.24 2.51 4.18
N ILE A 250 -0.01 2.68 4.62
CA ILE A 250 0.34 2.60 6.04
C ILE A 250 1.22 3.78 6.42
N ASN A 251 0.87 4.46 7.50
CA ASN A 251 1.71 5.50 8.07
C ASN A 251 2.12 6.60 7.06
N CYS A 252 1.16 7.04 6.25
CA CYS A 252 1.41 8.04 5.23
C CYS A 252 0.74 9.37 5.56
N LEU A 253 1.38 10.47 5.15
CA LEU A 253 0.75 11.78 5.02
C LEU A 253 0.24 11.89 3.57
N ILE A 254 -1.06 12.04 3.39
CA ILE A 254 -1.69 12.25 2.08
C ILE A 254 -2.30 13.64 2.09
N ASP A 255 -1.72 14.58 1.36
CA ASP A 255 -2.14 16.00 1.33
C ASP A 255 -2.47 16.39 -0.11
N VAL A 256 -3.75 16.43 -0.45
CA VAL A 256 -4.23 16.58 -1.84
C VAL A 256 -5.07 17.83 -2.03
N SER A 257 -4.98 18.43 -3.21
CA SER A 257 -5.67 19.69 -3.53
C SER A 257 -7.07 19.51 -4.12
N SER A 258 -7.51 18.27 -4.41
CA SER A 258 -8.80 17.99 -5.05
C SER A 258 -9.08 16.48 -5.13
N GLY A 259 -10.35 16.12 -5.36
CA GLY A 259 -10.79 14.77 -5.66
C GLY A 259 -10.83 13.88 -4.43
N TYR A 260 -10.56 12.59 -4.63
CA TYR A 260 -10.34 11.64 -3.54
C TYR A 260 -8.88 11.66 -3.12
N ALA A 261 -8.58 11.52 -1.82
CA ALA A 261 -7.20 11.23 -1.42
C ALA A 261 -6.82 9.80 -1.81
N VAL A 262 -7.69 8.83 -1.46
CA VAL A 262 -7.58 7.43 -1.87
C VAL A 262 -8.90 6.97 -2.48
N SER A 263 -8.87 6.55 -3.73
CA SER A 263 -9.97 5.84 -4.40
C SER A 263 -9.55 4.40 -4.70
N ALA A 264 -10.25 3.45 -4.13
CA ALA A 264 -10.06 2.01 -4.31
C ALA A 264 -11.39 1.33 -4.65
N GLU A 265 -12.23 2.00 -5.44
CA GLU A 265 -13.55 1.50 -5.85
C GLU A 265 -13.45 0.24 -6.72
N ASN A 266 -12.40 0.15 -7.54
CA ASN A 266 -12.17 -0.95 -8.48
C ASN A 266 -11.13 -1.97 -8.00
N ALA A 267 -10.73 -1.89 -6.73
CA ALA A 267 -9.78 -2.81 -6.11
C ALA A 267 -10.52 -3.84 -5.23
N GLY A 268 -9.88 -4.98 -5.01
CA GLY A 268 -10.19 -5.86 -3.89
C GLY A 268 -9.98 -5.16 -2.54
N PRO A 269 -10.29 -5.84 -1.42
CA PRO A 269 -10.16 -5.27 -0.09
C PRO A 269 -8.78 -4.65 0.14
N VAL A 270 -8.75 -3.36 0.52
CA VAL A 270 -7.50 -2.64 0.83
C VAL A 270 -7.38 -2.38 2.33
N ILE A 271 -6.18 -2.10 2.78
CA ILE A 271 -5.92 -1.64 4.16
C ILE A 271 -5.38 -0.21 4.10
N VAL A 272 -6.16 0.77 4.56
CA VAL A 272 -5.68 2.14 4.77
C VAL A 272 -5.59 2.37 6.27
N ARG A 273 -4.38 2.53 6.80
CA ARG A 273 -4.20 2.64 8.26
C ARG A 273 -3.14 3.63 8.71
N SER A 274 -3.44 4.28 9.83
CA SER A 274 -2.53 5.23 10.48
C SER A 274 -2.03 6.31 9.53
N CYS A 275 -2.88 6.76 8.61
CA CYS A 275 -2.55 7.83 7.68
C CYS A 275 -3.17 9.15 8.14
N THR A 276 -2.41 10.24 8.01
CA THR A 276 -2.94 11.60 8.09
C THR A 276 -3.34 11.99 6.68
N ILE A 277 -4.62 12.31 6.46
CA ILE A 277 -5.23 12.53 5.15
C ILE A 277 -5.89 13.90 5.17
N VAL A 278 -5.36 14.81 4.36
CA VAL A 278 -5.71 16.23 4.34
C VAL A 278 -6.21 16.59 2.95
N GLY A 279 -7.43 17.10 2.90
CA GLY A 279 -8.06 17.61 1.69
C GLY A 279 -7.94 19.13 1.58
N PRO A 280 -8.42 19.70 0.46
CA PRO A 280 -8.24 21.12 0.16
C PRO A 280 -9.09 22.06 1.02
N GLY A 281 -10.06 21.53 1.77
CA GLY A 281 -11.12 22.29 2.43
C GLY A 281 -11.87 23.22 1.48
N ALA A 282 -12.35 24.37 1.98
CA ALA A 282 -13.09 25.36 1.20
C ALA A 282 -12.29 25.99 0.04
N SER A 283 -10.99 25.72 -0.08
CA SER A 283 -10.14 26.25 -1.15
C SER A 283 -10.17 25.40 -2.43
N GLY A 284 -10.71 24.19 -2.39
CA GLY A 284 -10.75 23.27 -3.52
C GLY A 284 -11.94 22.32 -3.50
N LEU A 285 -11.95 21.36 -4.43
CA LEU A 285 -13.04 20.41 -4.61
C LEU A 285 -12.62 19.03 -4.11
N GLY A 286 -12.74 18.79 -2.81
CA GLY A 286 -12.41 17.50 -2.18
C GLY A 286 -13.65 16.63 -2.02
N SER A 287 -13.71 15.47 -2.67
CA SER A 287 -14.89 14.59 -2.66
C SER A 287 -14.93 13.71 -1.42
N ALA A 288 -13.93 12.83 -1.23
CA ALA A 288 -13.80 12.07 0.01
C ALA A 288 -12.34 11.82 0.38
N GLY A 289 -12.05 11.69 1.68
CA GLY A 289 -10.73 11.26 2.13
C GLY A 289 -10.40 9.86 1.62
N ILE A 290 -11.33 8.92 1.79
CA ILE A 290 -11.16 7.53 1.38
C ILE A 290 -12.45 7.01 0.74
N LEU A 291 -12.35 6.39 -0.43
CA LEU A 291 -13.37 5.54 -1.04
C LEU A 291 -12.81 4.12 -1.19
N ALA A 292 -13.23 3.15 -0.37
CA ALA A 292 -12.59 1.84 -0.35
C ALA A 292 -13.47 0.71 0.22
N SER A 293 -13.14 -0.54 -0.16
CA SER A 293 -13.53 -1.75 0.57
C SER A 293 -12.39 -2.24 1.48
N GLY A 294 -12.65 -3.17 2.40
CA GLY A 294 -11.62 -3.72 3.29
C GLY A 294 -11.52 -2.99 4.65
N THR A 295 -10.31 -2.64 5.09
CA THR A 295 -10.06 -2.11 6.44
C THR A 295 -9.55 -0.66 6.40
N VAL A 296 -10.28 0.24 7.05
CA VAL A 296 -9.88 1.63 7.25
C VAL A 296 -9.69 1.85 8.76
N LEU A 297 -8.44 2.02 9.20
CA LEU A 297 -8.07 1.92 10.61
C LEU A 297 -7.17 3.06 11.11
N ARG A 298 -7.61 3.79 12.14
CA ARG A 298 -6.78 4.82 12.83
C ARG A 298 -6.25 5.91 11.93
N ASN A 299 -7.00 6.27 10.90
CA ASN A 299 -6.67 7.41 10.05
C ASN A 299 -7.17 8.70 10.69
N ASP A 300 -6.46 9.78 10.41
CA ASP A 300 -6.84 11.15 10.74
C ASP A 300 -7.21 11.84 9.43
N ILE A 301 -8.48 12.20 9.24
CA ILE A 301 -9.05 12.60 7.95
C ILE A 301 -9.75 13.96 8.09
N SER A 302 -9.33 14.93 7.28
CA SER A 302 -9.89 16.30 7.31
C SER A 302 -9.90 17.00 5.95
N GLY A 303 -10.74 18.04 5.82
CA GLY A 303 -10.73 18.93 4.65
C GLY A 303 -11.37 18.37 3.38
N PHE A 304 -12.28 17.40 3.50
CA PHE A 304 -13.05 16.84 2.39
C PHE A 304 -14.56 17.06 2.58
N GLU A 305 -15.33 16.98 1.50
CA GLU A 305 -16.79 16.90 1.57
C GLU A 305 -17.25 15.67 2.37
N ASN A 306 -16.65 14.51 2.09
CA ASN A 306 -16.94 13.27 2.81
C ASN A 306 -15.68 12.72 3.50
N GLY A 307 -15.84 12.10 4.66
CA GLY A 307 -14.70 11.45 5.33
C GLY A 307 -14.32 10.13 4.66
N ILE A 308 -15.16 9.12 4.86
CA ILE A 308 -14.96 7.75 4.38
C ILE A 308 -16.21 7.26 3.66
N ILE A 309 -16.06 6.81 2.42
CA ILE A 309 -17.11 6.14 1.65
C ILE A 309 -16.74 4.66 1.53
N VAL A 310 -17.63 3.77 1.95
CA VAL A 310 -17.45 2.34 1.71
C VAL A 310 -17.76 2.06 0.23
N ALA A 311 -16.82 1.46 -0.50
CA ALA A 311 -17.00 1.17 -1.91
C ALA A 311 -18.23 0.28 -2.16
N ALA A 312 -18.93 0.53 -3.27
CA ALA A 312 -20.04 -0.32 -3.69
C ALA A 312 -19.53 -1.74 -3.99
N GLY A 313 -20.31 -2.77 -3.65
CA GLY A 313 -19.91 -4.16 -3.83
C GLY A 313 -19.07 -4.75 -2.69
N ALA A 314 -18.72 -3.97 -1.66
CA ALA A 314 -18.00 -4.47 -0.50
C ALA A 314 -18.80 -5.56 0.24
N THR A 315 -18.29 -6.80 0.25
CA THR A 315 -18.90 -7.93 0.98
C THR A 315 -18.45 -8.03 2.44
N SER A 316 -17.46 -7.22 2.82
CA SER A 316 -17.00 -7.00 4.17
C SER A 316 -16.22 -5.70 4.22
N ALA A 317 -16.47 -4.85 5.22
CA ALA A 317 -15.67 -3.67 5.49
C ALA A 317 -15.56 -3.38 6.99
N THR A 318 -14.39 -2.92 7.43
CA THR A 318 -14.14 -2.52 8.81
C THR A 318 -13.63 -1.08 8.84
N ILE A 319 -14.46 -0.18 9.33
CA ILE A 319 -14.15 1.24 9.52
C ILE A 319 -14.00 1.46 11.02
N LYS A 320 -12.76 1.53 11.48
CA LYS A 320 -12.47 1.43 12.90
C LYS A 320 -11.44 2.44 13.40
N ASP A 321 -11.68 2.97 14.59
CA ASP A 321 -10.75 3.84 15.32
C ASP A 321 -10.28 5.08 14.52
N ASN A 322 -11.03 5.53 13.50
CA ASN A 322 -10.67 6.70 12.69
C ASN A 322 -11.15 8.01 13.33
N TYR A 323 -10.45 9.09 13.03
CA TYR A 323 -10.84 10.46 13.38
C TYR A 323 -11.18 11.21 12.09
N VAL A 324 -12.45 11.55 11.90
CA VAL A 324 -12.96 12.33 10.77
C VAL A 324 -13.43 13.68 11.32
N HIS A 325 -12.87 14.77 10.82
CA HIS A 325 -13.17 16.11 11.33
C HIS A 325 -12.92 17.20 10.28
N ASP A 326 -13.35 18.43 10.56
CA ASP A 326 -13.14 19.58 9.68
C ASP A 326 -13.53 19.29 8.22
N LEU A 327 -14.69 18.65 8.03
CA LEU A 327 -15.26 18.43 6.70
C LEU A 327 -15.53 19.78 6.02
N ASP A 328 -15.05 19.94 4.80
CA ASP A 328 -15.11 21.22 4.10
C ASP A 328 -14.88 21.04 2.60
N ASN A 329 -15.51 21.89 1.80
CA ASN A 329 -15.49 21.79 0.34
C ASN A 329 -15.81 23.15 -0.28
N GLY A 330 -15.08 23.55 -1.33
CA GLY A 330 -15.30 24.81 -2.05
C GLY A 330 -16.44 24.77 -3.08
N GLY A 331 -17.16 23.65 -3.17
CA GLY A 331 -18.30 23.45 -4.06
C GLY A 331 -19.55 24.25 -3.66
N VAL A 332 -20.56 24.23 -4.54
CA VAL A 332 -21.89 24.80 -4.25
C VAL A 332 -22.78 23.67 -3.75
N ASP A 333 -23.47 23.91 -2.62
CA ASP A 333 -24.40 22.95 -2.00
C ASP A 333 -23.78 21.58 -1.69
N PRO A 334 -22.58 21.53 -1.07
CA PRO A 334 -21.97 20.26 -0.68
C PRO A 334 -22.81 19.57 0.41
N HIS A 335 -22.95 18.25 0.29
CA HIS A 335 -23.62 17.43 1.30
C HIS A 335 -22.54 16.63 2.02
N TYR A 336 -22.32 16.96 3.29
CA TYR A 336 -21.19 16.42 4.05
C TYR A 336 -21.59 15.19 4.85
N ASP A 337 -20.95 14.05 4.57
CA ASP A 337 -21.08 12.84 5.37
C ASP A 337 -19.73 12.42 5.97
N GLY A 338 -19.72 12.14 7.26
CA GLY A 338 -18.51 11.63 7.92
C GLY A 338 -18.13 10.24 7.41
N ILE A 339 -19.05 9.27 7.51
CA ILE A 339 -18.90 7.91 6.99
C ILE A 339 -20.17 7.52 6.23
N SER A 340 -20.05 7.10 4.97
CA SER A 340 -21.22 6.76 4.16
C SER A 340 -21.16 5.41 3.47
N LEU A 341 -22.35 4.81 3.31
CA LEU A 341 -22.64 3.62 2.50
C LEU A 341 -23.73 3.98 1.49
N HIS A 342 -23.52 3.65 0.22
CA HIS A 342 -24.41 4.04 -0.88
C HIS A 342 -25.16 2.88 -1.55
N GLY A 343 -24.81 1.62 -1.25
CA GLY A 343 -25.47 0.43 -1.80
C GLY A 343 -24.52 -0.70 -2.21
N LEU A 344 -25.09 -1.90 -2.37
CA LEU A 344 -24.39 -3.15 -2.72
C LEU A 344 -23.36 -3.59 -1.67
N GLN A 345 -23.53 -3.19 -0.42
CA GLN A 345 -22.61 -3.53 0.67
C GLN A 345 -23.20 -4.57 1.62
N SER A 346 -22.33 -5.41 2.18
CA SER A 346 -22.70 -6.27 3.29
C SER A 346 -21.58 -6.45 4.31
N ASN A 347 -21.95 -6.81 5.55
CA ASN A 347 -21.02 -7.10 6.64
C ASN A 347 -20.08 -5.92 6.94
N VAL A 348 -20.67 -4.74 7.15
CA VAL A 348 -19.91 -3.51 7.43
C VAL A 348 -19.89 -3.23 8.93
N THR A 349 -18.70 -3.08 9.50
CA THR A 349 -18.51 -2.65 10.89
C THR A 349 -18.02 -1.21 10.91
N ILE A 350 -18.76 -0.32 11.57
CA ILE A 350 -18.37 1.07 11.86
C ILE A 350 -18.20 1.19 13.37
N GLN A 351 -16.95 1.09 13.84
CA GLN A 351 -16.66 0.91 15.26
C GLN A 351 -15.64 1.91 15.81
N ASN A 352 -15.97 2.48 16.97
CA ASN A 352 -15.03 3.30 17.76
C ASN A 352 -14.38 4.44 16.96
N ASN A 353 -15.07 4.98 15.96
CA ASN A 353 -14.62 6.17 15.24
C ASN A 353 -15.01 7.42 16.02
N THR A 354 -14.29 8.52 15.80
CA THR A 354 -14.73 9.87 16.16
C THR A 354 -15.04 10.61 14.88
N VAL A 355 -16.28 11.06 14.74
CA VAL A 355 -16.75 11.82 13.59
C VAL A 355 -17.28 13.17 14.10
N ILE A 356 -16.67 14.24 13.62
CA ILE A 356 -17.11 15.61 13.84
C ILE A 356 -17.68 16.12 12.52
N GLY A 357 -18.94 15.80 12.27
CA GLY A 357 -19.64 16.10 11.03
C GLY A 357 -20.24 17.51 10.99
N ARG A 358 -20.83 17.82 9.85
CA ARG A 358 -21.59 19.05 9.58
C ARG A 358 -22.66 18.77 8.53
N ASP A 359 -23.70 19.61 8.47
CA ASP A 359 -24.72 19.62 7.42
C ASP A 359 -25.61 18.37 7.31
N THR A 360 -25.16 17.27 6.68
CA THR A 360 -26.00 16.09 6.45
C THR A 360 -25.95 15.14 7.63
N SER A 361 -24.85 14.38 7.78
CA SER A 361 -24.76 13.36 8.82
C SER A 361 -23.35 12.98 9.25
N ASP A 362 -23.21 12.45 10.46
CA ASP A 362 -21.95 11.79 10.85
C ASP A 362 -21.83 10.42 10.18
N ILE A 363 -22.93 9.66 10.13
CA ILE A 363 -23.02 8.36 9.45
C ILE A 363 -24.27 8.32 8.57
N PHE A 364 -24.09 8.11 7.26
CA PHE A 364 -25.18 7.93 6.31
C PHE A 364 -25.20 6.51 5.72
N ILE A 365 -26.30 5.78 5.90
CA ILE A 365 -26.55 4.49 5.26
C ILE A 365 -27.71 4.67 4.29
N GLN A 366 -27.43 4.79 3.00
CA GLN A 366 -28.41 4.94 1.91
C GLN A 366 -28.21 3.87 0.83
N ASN A 367 -29.28 3.34 0.23
CA ASN A 367 -29.21 2.23 -0.73
C ASN A 367 -29.34 2.65 -2.22
N ASN A 368 -28.91 3.86 -2.57
CA ASN A 368 -29.10 4.44 -3.91
C ASN A 368 -28.52 3.60 -5.06
N VAL A 369 -27.48 2.80 -4.81
CA VAL A 369 -26.87 1.92 -5.83
C VAL A 369 -27.20 0.43 -5.66
N GLY A 370 -28.00 0.06 -4.65
CA GLY A 370 -28.45 -1.31 -4.42
C GLY A 370 -28.52 -1.69 -2.94
N ALA A 371 -28.88 -2.94 -2.64
CA ALA A 371 -29.14 -3.39 -1.28
C ALA A 371 -27.94 -3.27 -0.33
N ILE A 372 -28.21 -2.92 0.93
CA ILE A 372 -27.25 -2.93 2.04
C ILE A 372 -27.74 -3.93 3.09
N ASP A 373 -26.85 -4.80 3.56
CA ASP A 373 -27.18 -5.79 4.58
C ASP A 373 -26.13 -5.90 5.69
N ASN A 374 -26.56 -6.13 6.93
CA ASN A 374 -25.68 -6.46 8.05
C ASN A 374 -24.64 -5.37 8.34
N VAL A 375 -25.10 -4.24 8.90
CA VAL A 375 -24.24 -3.11 9.31
C VAL A 375 -24.27 -2.97 10.84
N ASP A 376 -23.10 -2.95 11.47
CA ASP A 376 -22.95 -2.71 12.92
C ASP A 376 -22.32 -1.33 13.16
N VAL A 377 -23.12 -0.39 13.69
CA VAL A 377 -22.68 0.95 14.10
C VAL A 377 -22.51 0.96 15.61
N ASN A 378 -21.27 0.75 16.06
CA ASN A 378 -20.99 0.41 17.45
C ASN A 378 -19.91 1.27 18.10
N GLY A 379 -20.27 1.95 19.19
CA GLY A 379 -19.28 2.55 20.06
C GLY A 379 -18.56 3.75 19.46
N ASN A 380 -19.16 4.49 18.53
CA ASN A 380 -18.58 5.69 17.93
C ASN A 380 -18.85 6.93 18.79
N PHE A 381 -17.99 7.94 18.67
CA PHE A 381 -18.28 9.31 19.10
C PHE A 381 -18.71 10.13 17.89
N LEU A 382 -19.91 10.71 17.94
CA LEU A 382 -20.53 11.44 16.84
C LEU A 382 -20.91 12.84 17.33
N GLY A 383 -20.50 13.90 16.63
CA GLY A 383 -20.75 15.26 17.07
C GLY A 383 -20.46 16.29 15.98
N GLY A 384 -20.28 17.55 16.37
CA GLY A 384 -20.20 18.65 15.42
C GLY A 384 -21.55 19.31 15.19
N ASP A 385 -21.86 19.69 13.95
CA ASP A 385 -23.14 20.31 13.55
C ASP A 385 -23.81 19.59 12.37
N PRO A 386 -23.94 18.25 12.38
CA PRO A 386 -24.69 17.54 11.35
C PRO A 386 -26.19 17.79 11.49
N GLY A 387 -26.96 17.53 10.43
CA GLY A 387 -28.41 17.44 10.52
C GLY A 387 -28.82 16.32 11.46
N PHE A 388 -28.31 15.11 11.22
CA PHE A 388 -28.51 13.94 12.07
C PHE A 388 -27.19 13.22 12.35
N ASN A 389 -26.97 12.70 13.55
CA ASN A 389 -25.76 11.90 13.80
C ASN A 389 -25.77 10.61 12.96
N ILE A 390 -26.92 9.92 12.88
CA ILE A 390 -27.05 8.70 12.07
C ILE A 390 -28.31 8.80 11.20
N TYR A 391 -28.15 8.69 9.89
CA TYR A 391 -29.25 8.61 8.93
C TYR A 391 -29.26 7.22 8.25
N VAL A 392 -30.39 6.51 8.34
CA VAL A 392 -30.63 5.23 7.65
C VAL A 392 -31.80 5.37 6.67
N GLU A 393 -31.54 5.20 5.38
CA GLU A 393 -32.49 5.36 4.28
C GLU A 393 -32.62 4.07 3.44
N GLY A 394 -33.85 3.58 3.29
CA GLY A 394 -34.21 2.34 2.58
C GLY A 394 -34.92 2.56 1.24
N PRO A 395 -35.60 1.53 0.69
CA PRO A 395 -36.14 0.36 1.39
C PRO A 395 -35.22 -0.86 1.51
N ASP A 396 -34.16 -0.96 0.71
CA ASP A 396 -33.30 -2.16 0.65
C ASP A 396 -32.11 -2.07 1.63
N VAL A 397 -32.37 -1.61 2.86
CA VAL A 397 -31.39 -1.57 3.95
C VAL A 397 -31.86 -2.48 5.08
N THR A 398 -31.18 -3.61 5.27
CA THR A 398 -31.56 -4.66 6.22
C THR A 398 -30.47 -4.94 7.25
N ASN A 399 -30.88 -5.46 8.42
CA ASN A 399 -29.98 -5.92 9.48
C ASN A 399 -28.97 -4.84 9.96
N VAL A 400 -29.40 -3.58 10.03
CA VAL A 400 -28.61 -2.50 10.65
C VAL A 400 -28.80 -2.52 12.17
N THR A 401 -27.70 -2.53 12.92
CA THR A 401 -27.70 -2.43 14.39
C THR A 401 -26.93 -1.20 14.83
N ILE A 402 -27.51 -0.38 15.71
CA ILE A 402 -26.92 0.86 16.22
C ILE A 402 -26.86 0.79 17.75
N ARG A 403 -25.66 0.83 18.32
CA ARG A 403 -25.45 0.57 19.75
C ARG A 403 -24.20 1.22 20.32
N ASN A 404 -24.21 1.49 21.63
CA ASN A 404 -23.08 1.99 22.41
C ASN A 404 -22.47 3.32 21.94
N ASN A 405 -23.11 4.06 21.04
CA ASN A 405 -22.55 5.30 20.51
C ASN A 405 -22.72 6.45 21.51
N ARG A 406 -21.78 7.39 21.48
CA ARG A 406 -21.83 8.67 22.19
C ARG A 406 -22.11 9.78 21.19
N MET A 407 -23.18 10.55 21.38
CA MET A 407 -23.60 11.54 20.39
C MET A 407 -23.83 12.91 21.01
N VAL A 408 -23.38 13.96 20.33
CA VAL A 408 -23.88 15.33 20.53
C VAL A 408 -24.98 15.56 19.52
N GLN A 409 -26.19 15.92 19.98
CA GLN A 409 -27.38 16.02 19.12
C GLN A 409 -27.13 16.94 17.91
N GLY A 410 -27.33 16.40 16.71
CA GLY A 410 -27.35 17.19 15.47
C GLY A 410 -28.51 18.19 15.42
N GLY A 411 -28.47 19.12 14.47
CA GLY A 411 -29.43 20.22 14.34
C GLY A 411 -30.89 19.77 14.15
N SER A 412 -31.10 18.60 13.54
CA SER A 412 -32.42 18.00 13.33
C SER A 412 -32.70 16.80 14.25
N GLY A 413 -31.68 16.25 14.91
CA GLY A 413 -31.82 15.17 15.90
C GLY A 413 -30.65 14.19 15.92
N TYR A 414 -30.80 13.12 16.68
CA TYR A 414 -29.81 12.03 16.72
C TYR A 414 -29.94 11.09 15.52
N PHE A 415 -31.17 10.81 15.10
CA PHE A 415 -31.50 9.79 14.13
C PHE A 415 -32.46 10.33 13.08
N ALA A 416 -32.24 9.92 11.83
CA ALA A 416 -33.26 9.90 10.78
C ALA A 416 -33.41 8.47 10.26
N VAL A 417 -34.65 8.05 10.03
CA VAL A 417 -34.98 6.73 9.47
C VAL A 417 -36.07 6.90 8.42
N THR A 418 -35.76 6.57 7.17
CA THR A 418 -36.69 6.66 6.03
C THR A 418 -36.80 5.29 5.39
N ASP A 419 -38.00 4.71 5.32
CA ASP A 419 -38.29 3.41 4.69
C ASP A 419 -37.38 2.24 5.12
N ALA A 420 -36.76 2.33 6.29
CA ALA A 420 -35.88 1.32 6.87
C ALA A 420 -36.32 0.93 8.30
N SER A 421 -35.69 -0.08 8.89
CA SER A 421 -35.99 -0.53 10.25
C SER A 421 -34.73 -0.99 10.99
N PRO A 422 -33.80 -0.08 11.32
CA PRO A 422 -32.61 -0.42 12.09
C PRO A 422 -32.99 -0.84 13.52
N THR A 423 -32.21 -1.75 14.10
CA THR A 423 -32.27 -2.06 15.53
C THR A 423 -31.42 -1.05 16.28
N VAL A 424 -32.05 -0.16 17.06
CA VAL A 424 -31.35 0.79 17.93
C VAL A 424 -31.44 0.31 19.37
N GLU A 425 -30.29 -0.01 19.96
CA GLU A 425 -30.22 -0.48 21.35
C GLU A 425 -30.30 0.69 22.35
N ALA A 426 -30.84 0.41 23.55
CA ALA A 426 -30.97 1.38 24.65
C ALA A 426 -29.65 1.62 25.41
N ASN A 427 -28.55 1.74 24.68
CA ASN A 427 -27.19 1.99 25.18
C ASN A 427 -26.46 3.08 24.37
N ASN A 428 -27.17 3.76 23.46
CA ASN A 428 -26.70 4.99 22.84
C ASN A 428 -26.91 6.15 23.82
N ILE A 429 -25.89 6.97 24.01
CA ILE A 429 -25.83 7.96 25.09
C ILE A 429 -25.58 9.35 24.51
N ASP A 430 -26.38 10.32 24.94
CA ASP A 430 -26.15 11.74 24.68
C ASP A 430 -24.90 12.15 25.48
N ASP A 431 -23.87 12.61 24.79
CA ASP A 431 -22.60 12.95 25.41
C ASP A 431 -22.70 14.16 26.34
N SER A 432 -23.60 15.09 26.03
CA SER A 432 -23.80 16.32 26.80
C SER A 432 -24.57 16.08 28.10
N THR A 433 -25.56 15.18 28.08
CA THR A 433 -26.43 14.93 29.25
C THR A 433 -26.13 13.61 29.98
N GLY A 434 -25.43 12.68 29.34
CA GLY A 434 -25.20 11.33 29.84
C GLY A 434 -26.44 10.42 29.84
N ASN A 435 -27.55 10.86 29.25
CA ASN A 435 -28.80 10.10 29.20
C ASN A 435 -28.82 9.14 28.02
N VAL A 436 -29.63 8.09 28.14
CA VAL A 436 -29.96 7.21 27.01
C VAL A 436 -30.72 8.01 25.96
N ILE A 437 -30.27 7.94 24.71
CA ILE A 437 -30.94 8.54 23.57
C ILE A 437 -32.17 7.70 23.24
N PRO A 438 -33.38 8.28 23.23
CA PRO A 438 -34.59 7.55 22.85
C PRO A 438 -34.58 7.22 21.35
N TYR A 439 -35.14 6.07 20.99
CA TYR A 439 -35.42 5.75 19.60
C TYR A 439 -36.58 6.64 19.08
N PRO A 440 -36.49 7.19 17.84
CA PRO A 440 -37.53 8.02 17.25
C PRO A 440 -38.91 7.34 17.11
#